data_AF-A0A8T7IS51-F1
#
_entry.id   AF-A0A8T7IS51-F1
#
_cell.length_a   1.000
_cell.length_b   1.000
_cell.length_c   1.000
_cell.angle_alpha   90.00
_cell.angle_beta   90.00
_cell.angle_gamma   90.00
#
_symmetry.space_group_name_H-M   'P 1'
#
loop_
_entity.id
_entity.type
_entity.pdbx_description
1 polymer ?
#
loop_
_entity_poly.entity_id
_entity_poly.type
_entity_poly.pdbx_seq_one_letter_code
_entity_poly.pdbx_strand_id
1 'polypeptide(L)'
;MKLVIVSNKHNRSRHITLSVWSKAVLSLCLLGVPAAAGFFVGQTVAEDEQSELLSDDTILTWQTKVAAQQAQIDDLLERERLNRQAIELQLATMHSQLLRIDALGERLTSIAGIDNEEFDFSQPPALGGPLSVSDESYEPSSTYNIETVTANFATLLADREDQLSVLESLLLSESQQRETTLAGRPIKWG
;
A
#
# COMPACT_ATOMS: atom_id res chain seq x y z
N MET A 1 10.32 34.59 -60.95
CA MET A 1 10.51 35.73 -60.05
C MET A 1 11.91 36.30 -60.25
N LYS A 2 12.05 37.61 -60.46
CA LYS A 2 13.35 38.31 -60.59
C LYS A 2 13.61 39.07 -59.29
N LEU A 3 14.72 38.78 -58.63
CA LEU A 3 15.20 39.49 -57.44
C LEU A 3 16.40 40.33 -57.88
N VAL A 4 16.31 41.65 -57.69
CA VAL A 4 17.32 42.62 -58.08
C VAL A 4 18.10 43.03 -56.83
N ILE A 5 19.37 42.63 -56.75
CA ILE A 5 20.29 43.10 -55.71
C ILE A 5 21.11 44.22 -56.33
N VAL A 6 20.94 45.45 -55.85
CA VAL A 6 21.72 46.62 -56.30
C VAL A 6 22.88 46.84 -55.33
N SER A 7 24.10 46.76 -55.85
CA SER A 7 25.35 47.05 -55.13
C SER A 7 25.89 48.41 -55.57
N ASN A 8 26.05 49.34 -54.63
CA ASN A 8 26.34 50.77 -54.85
C ASN A 8 27.81 51.10 -55.21
N LYS A 9 28.59 50.15 -55.73
CA LYS A 9 30.04 50.41 -55.97
C LYS A 9 30.57 50.00 -57.34
N HIS A 10 29.83 49.24 -58.15
CA HIS A 10 30.24 48.96 -59.53
C HIS A 10 29.02 49.00 -60.45
N ASN A 11 29.02 49.98 -61.36
CA ASN A 11 27.99 50.23 -62.37
C ASN A 11 27.95 49.13 -63.45
N ARG A 12 27.70 47.87 -63.05
CA ARG A 12 27.42 46.73 -63.93
C ARG A 12 26.42 45.79 -63.24
N SER A 13 25.17 45.84 -63.68
CA SER A 13 24.10 44.95 -63.21
C SER A 13 24.23 43.58 -63.88
N ARG A 14 24.87 42.61 -63.20
CA ARG A 14 24.82 41.20 -63.60
C ARG A 14 23.59 40.55 -62.97
N HIS A 15 22.63 40.17 -63.82
CA HIS A 15 21.45 39.42 -63.42
C HIS A 15 21.76 37.92 -63.58
N ILE A 16 21.70 37.16 -62.49
CA ILE A 16 21.79 35.70 -62.54
C ILE A 16 20.35 35.18 -62.59
N THR A 17 19.92 34.71 -63.75
CA THR A 17 18.62 34.06 -63.90
C THR A 17 18.74 32.63 -63.37
N LEU A 18 18.12 32.36 -62.21
CA LEU A 18 17.99 31.00 -61.72
C LEU A 18 16.99 30.27 -62.63
N SER A 19 17.51 29.57 -63.65
CA SER A 19 16.71 28.72 -64.53
C SER A 19 15.99 27.66 -63.69
N VAL A 20 14.77 27.29 -64.08
CA VAL A 20 13.95 26.28 -63.38
C VAL A 20 14.73 24.98 -63.16
N TRP A 21 15.65 24.65 -64.07
CA TRP A 21 16.56 23.51 -63.97
C TRP A 21 17.56 23.60 -62.81
N SER A 22 18.09 24.78 -62.49
CA SER A 22 18.99 24.96 -61.33
C SER A 22 18.25 24.72 -60.02
N LYS A 23 16.97 25.12 -59.93
CA LYS A 23 16.12 24.82 -58.77
C LYS A 23 15.79 23.34 -58.66
N ALA A 24 15.53 22.68 -59.79
CA ALA A 24 15.27 21.24 -59.82
C ALA A 24 16.49 20.43 -59.36
N VAL A 25 17.69 20.75 -59.83
CA VAL A 25 18.93 20.08 -59.41
C VAL A 25 19.22 20.31 -57.93
N LEU A 26 19.03 21.54 -57.43
CA LEU A 26 19.25 21.86 -56.02
C LEU A 26 18.23 21.13 -55.12
N SER A 27 16.96 21.07 -55.53
CA SER A 27 15.92 20.34 -54.80
C SER A 27 16.17 18.82 -54.80
N LEU A 28 16.61 18.25 -55.91
CA LEU A 28 16.93 16.82 -56.02
C LEU A 28 18.14 16.46 -55.16
N CYS A 29 19.16 17.33 -55.11
CA CYS A 29 20.32 17.12 -54.26
C CYS A 29 19.95 17.23 -52.77
N LEU A 30 19.16 18.24 -52.39
CA LEU A 30 18.78 18.49 -51.00
C LEU A 30 17.92 17.37 -50.41
N LEU A 31 17.07 16.71 -51.22
CA LEU A 31 16.26 15.58 -50.78
C LEU A 31 16.91 14.21 -51.04
N GLY A 32 17.65 14.07 -52.13
CA GLY A 32 18.26 12.81 -52.53
C GLY A 32 19.42 12.39 -51.65
N VAL A 33 20.27 13.33 -51.22
CA VAL A 33 21.43 13.01 -50.37
C VAL A 33 21.00 12.50 -48.99
N PRO A 34 20.06 13.15 -48.26
CA PRO A 34 19.56 12.62 -46.99
C PRO A 34 18.86 11.28 -47.13
N ALA A 35 18.09 11.07 -48.20
CA ALA A 35 17.38 9.81 -48.43
C ALA A 35 18.36 8.65 -48.72
N ALA A 36 19.38 8.88 -49.54
CA ALA A 36 20.40 7.89 -49.84
C ALA A 36 21.28 7.59 -48.61
N ALA A 37 21.66 8.62 -47.84
CA ALA A 37 22.41 8.43 -46.60
C ALA A 37 21.58 7.68 -45.55
N GLY A 38 20.30 8.03 -45.40
CA GLY A 38 19.37 7.32 -44.53
C GLY A 38 19.16 5.87 -44.94
N PHE A 39 19.08 5.58 -46.24
CA PHE A 39 18.97 4.22 -46.76
C PHE A 39 20.27 3.40 -46.56
N PHE A 40 21.43 4.03 -46.70
CA PHE A 40 22.73 3.37 -46.50
C PHE A 40 22.98 3.06 -45.01
N VAL A 41 22.73 4.04 -44.13
CA VAL A 41 22.82 3.86 -42.66
C VAL A 41 21.76 2.88 -42.17
N GLY A 42 20.55 2.93 -42.73
CA GLY A 42 19.46 2.02 -42.40
C GLY A 42 19.80 0.57 -42.70
N GLN A 43 20.49 0.29 -43.82
CA GLN A 43 20.91 -1.07 -44.13
C GLN A 43 22.03 -1.56 -43.20
N THR A 44 23.03 -0.74 -42.88
CA THR A 44 24.12 -1.18 -41.98
C THR A 44 23.65 -1.37 -40.54
N VAL A 45 22.71 -0.56 -40.06
CA VAL A 45 22.14 -0.69 -38.70
C VAL A 45 21.15 -1.85 -38.61
N ALA A 46 20.36 -2.08 -39.66
CA ALA A 46 19.42 -3.19 -39.70
C ALA A 46 20.11 -4.57 -39.73
N GLU A 47 21.33 -4.65 -40.24
CA GLU A 47 22.11 -5.90 -40.32
C GLU A 47 22.75 -6.27 -38.97
N ASP A 48 23.16 -5.27 -38.18
CA ASP A 48 23.65 -5.45 -36.79
C ASP A 48 22.50 -5.80 -35.82
N GLU A 49 21.37 -5.08 -35.87
CA GLU A 49 20.25 -5.34 -34.94
C GLU A 49 19.57 -6.70 -35.16
N GLN A 50 19.48 -7.19 -36.40
CA GLN A 50 18.83 -8.49 -36.66
C GLN A 50 19.72 -9.69 -36.30
N SER A 51 21.05 -9.56 -36.35
CA SER A 51 21.96 -10.64 -35.98
C SER A 51 22.22 -10.70 -34.46
N GLU A 52 22.17 -9.56 -33.76
CA GLU A 52 22.38 -9.50 -32.30
C GLU A 52 21.15 -10.02 -31.52
N LEU A 53 19.93 -9.80 -32.06
CA LEU A 53 18.68 -10.34 -31.48
C LEU A 53 18.48 -11.85 -31.72
N LEU A 54 19.21 -12.46 -32.66
CA LEU A 54 19.12 -13.88 -33.03
C LEU A 54 20.40 -14.67 -32.73
N SER A 55 21.35 -14.09 -32.00
CA SER A 55 22.53 -14.82 -31.55
C SER A 55 22.13 -15.74 -30.39
N ASP A 56 22.41 -17.04 -30.49
CA ASP A 56 22.11 -18.03 -29.42
C ASP A 56 22.63 -17.57 -28.03
N ASP A 57 23.73 -16.81 -28.00
CA ASP A 57 24.31 -16.26 -26.76
C ASP A 57 23.40 -15.20 -26.07
N THR A 58 22.66 -14.38 -26.83
CA THR A 58 21.72 -13.42 -26.24
C THR A 58 20.48 -14.11 -25.67
N ILE A 59 20.03 -15.21 -26.29
CA ILE A 59 18.94 -16.04 -25.77
C ILE A 59 19.36 -16.73 -24.46
N LEU A 60 20.58 -17.28 -24.39
CA LEU A 60 21.08 -17.93 -23.18
C LEU A 60 21.27 -16.95 -22.02
N THR A 61 21.80 -15.76 -22.29
CA THR A 61 21.93 -14.70 -21.26
C THR A 61 20.56 -14.16 -20.82
N TRP A 62 19.56 -14.12 -21.71
CA TRP A 62 18.21 -13.73 -21.35
C TRP A 62 17.49 -14.81 -20.52
N GLN A 63 17.60 -16.09 -20.90
CA GLN A 63 17.06 -17.21 -20.14
C GLN A 63 17.66 -17.30 -18.73
N THR A 64 18.96 -17.10 -18.59
CA THR A 64 19.61 -17.09 -17.27
C THR A 64 19.17 -15.90 -16.42
N LYS A 65 18.99 -14.71 -17.01
CA LYS A 65 18.41 -13.55 -16.30
C LYS A 65 16.97 -13.81 -15.85
N VAL A 66 16.13 -14.39 -16.71
CA VAL A 66 14.74 -14.72 -16.36
C VAL A 66 14.71 -15.78 -15.24
N ALA A 67 15.54 -16.82 -15.32
CA ALA A 67 15.65 -17.83 -14.27
C ALA A 67 16.12 -17.22 -12.93
N ALA A 68 17.09 -16.31 -12.97
CA ALA A 68 17.56 -15.59 -11.79
C ALA A 68 16.48 -14.67 -11.20
N GLN A 69 15.71 -13.98 -12.04
CA GLN A 69 14.59 -13.14 -11.60
C GLN A 69 13.47 -13.97 -10.97
N GLN A 70 13.16 -15.14 -11.55
CA GLN A 70 12.17 -16.05 -10.97
C GLN A 70 12.60 -16.52 -9.58
N ALA A 71 13.87 -16.93 -9.42
CA ALA A 71 14.41 -17.33 -8.12
C ALA A 71 14.35 -16.20 -7.09
N GLN A 72 14.58 -14.94 -7.50
CA GLN A 72 14.44 -13.77 -6.62
C GLN A 72 12.99 -13.53 -6.22
N ILE A 73 12.04 -13.67 -7.14
CA ILE A 73 10.61 -13.54 -6.84
C ILE A 73 10.19 -14.61 -5.84
N ASP A 74 10.62 -15.86 -6.03
CA ASP A 74 10.26 -16.96 -5.14
C ASP A 74 10.79 -16.74 -3.71
N ASP A 75 12.03 -16.26 -3.56
CA ASP A 75 12.63 -15.89 -2.26
C ASP A 75 11.89 -14.71 -1.61
N LEU A 76 11.51 -13.68 -2.38
CA LEU A 76 10.71 -12.57 -1.88
C LEU A 76 9.33 -13.02 -1.40
N LEU A 77 8.65 -13.86 -2.18
CA LEU A 77 7.35 -14.42 -1.80
C LEU A 77 7.44 -15.25 -0.53
N GLU A 78 8.51 -16.02 -0.36
CA GLU A 78 8.71 -16.83 0.84
C GLU A 78 8.97 -15.96 2.09
N ARG A 79 9.78 -14.91 1.96
CA ARG A 79 10.01 -13.94 3.05
C ARG A 79 8.72 -13.24 3.46
N GLU A 80 7.90 -12.84 2.50
CA GLU A 80 6.58 -12.24 2.75
C GLU A 80 5.63 -13.22 3.46
N ARG A 81 5.66 -14.52 3.12
CA ARG A 81 4.88 -15.53 3.84
C ARG A 81 5.34 -15.68 5.29
N LEU A 82 6.64 -15.79 5.52
CA LEU A 82 7.20 -15.92 6.87
C LEU A 82 6.90 -14.69 7.72
N ASN A 83 7.00 -13.48 7.14
CA ASN A 83 6.66 -12.25 7.84
C ASN A 83 5.17 -12.19 8.22
N ARG A 84 4.27 -12.57 7.30
CA ARG A 84 2.83 -12.66 7.59
C ARG A 84 2.53 -13.67 8.70
N GLN A 85 3.13 -14.86 8.65
CA GLN A 85 2.97 -15.86 9.69
C GLN A 85 3.43 -15.38 11.07
N ALA A 86 4.53 -14.61 11.13
CA ALA A 86 5.01 -14.03 12.37
C ALA A 86 4.02 -13.02 12.97
N ILE A 87 3.44 -12.16 12.13
CA ILE A 87 2.42 -11.17 12.54
C ILE A 87 1.15 -11.89 13.01
N GLU A 88 0.68 -12.91 12.28
CA GLU A 88 -0.48 -13.71 12.66
C GLU A 88 -0.28 -14.39 14.03
N LEU A 89 0.90 -14.96 14.27
CA LEU A 89 1.23 -15.55 15.57
C LEU A 89 1.17 -14.50 16.68
N GLN A 90 1.72 -13.31 16.45
CA GLN A 90 1.67 -12.22 17.42
C GLN A 90 0.23 -11.78 17.70
N LEU A 91 -0.61 -11.62 16.68
CA LEU A 91 -2.03 -11.31 16.83
C LEU A 91 -2.77 -12.39 17.64
N ALA A 92 -2.50 -13.67 17.36
CA ALA A 92 -3.08 -14.78 18.13
C ALA A 92 -2.66 -14.72 19.61
N THR A 93 -1.40 -14.41 19.91
CA THR A 93 -0.95 -14.24 21.30
C THR A 93 -1.62 -13.07 22.00
N MET A 94 -1.82 -11.94 21.31
CA MET A 94 -2.53 -10.79 21.86
C MET A 94 -4.01 -11.11 22.13
N HIS A 95 -4.68 -11.79 21.19
CA HIS A 95 -6.06 -12.23 21.37
C HIS A 95 -6.21 -13.18 22.57
N SER A 96 -5.26 -14.10 22.77
CA SER A 96 -5.27 -14.99 23.93
C SER A 96 -5.12 -14.26 25.27
N GLN A 97 -4.35 -13.16 25.29
CA GLN A 97 -4.19 -12.33 26.48
C GLN A 97 -5.47 -11.54 26.76
N LEU A 98 -6.13 -11.03 25.71
CA LEU A 98 -7.41 -10.35 25.83
C LEU A 98 -8.49 -11.27 26.42
N LEU A 99 -8.61 -12.51 25.93
CA LEU A 99 -9.56 -13.49 26.49
C LEU A 99 -9.34 -13.74 28.00
N ARG A 100 -8.09 -13.63 28.47
CA ARG A 100 -7.80 -13.72 29.90
C ARG A 100 -8.24 -12.48 30.66
N ILE A 101 -8.15 -11.29 30.06
CA ILE A 101 -8.68 -10.05 30.62
C ILE A 101 -10.21 -10.14 30.72
N ASP A 102 -10.87 -10.62 29.65
CA ASP A 102 -12.33 -10.80 29.62
C ASP A 102 -12.78 -11.76 30.74
N ALA A 103 -12.10 -12.91 30.88
CA ALA A 103 -12.38 -13.87 31.95
C ALA A 103 -12.11 -13.33 33.36
N LEU A 104 -11.14 -12.42 33.50
CA LEU A 104 -10.89 -11.73 34.77
C LEU A 104 -12.00 -10.73 35.08
N GLY A 105 -12.47 -9.99 34.08
CA GLY A 105 -13.62 -9.08 34.19
C GLY A 105 -14.88 -9.82 34.66
N GLU A 106 -15.23 -10.92 33.99
CA GLU A 106 -16.40 -11.75 34.34
C GLU A 106 -16.28 -12.39 35.74
N ARG A 107 -15.08 -12.82 36.12
CA ARG A 107 -14.86 -13.32 37.48
C ARG A 107 -15.03 -12.21 38.52
N LEU A 108 -14.61 -10.99 38.19
CA LEU A 108 -14.65 -9.86 39.10
C LEU A 108 -16.09 -9.34 39.28
N THR A 109 -16.89 -9.26 38.21
CA THR A 109 -18.33 -8.96 38.29
C THR A 109 -19.08 -10.00 39.12
N SER A 110 -18.77 -11.28 38.91
CA SER A 110 -19.37 -12.40 39.67
C SER A 110 -19.09 -12.33 41.17
N ILE A 111 -17.86 -11.98 41.58
CA ILE A 111 -17.49 -11.82 43.00
C ILE A 111 -18.11 -10.56 43.61
N ALA A 112 -18.20 -9.48 42.83
CA ALA A 112 -18.78 -8.22 43.24
C ALA A 112 -20.31 -8.26 43.38
N GLY A 113 -20.96 -9.28 42.80
CA GLY A 113 -22.42 -9.36 42.72
C GLY A 113 -23.01 -8.30 41.78
N ILE A 114 -22.23 -7.86 40.79
CA ILE A 114 -22.67 -6.95 39.73
C ILE A 114 -23.32 -7.81 38.64
N ASP A 115 -24.50 -7.42 38.17
CA ASP A 115 -25.22 -8.17 37.14
C ASP A 115 -24.41 -8.21 35.84
N ASN A 116 -24.18 -9.42 35.31
CA ASN A 116 -23.48 -9.63 34.05
C ASN A 116 -24.21 -9.02 32.84
N GLU A 117 -25.47 -8.60 33.00
CA GLU A 117 -26.24 -7.90 31.96
C GLU A 117 -25.75 -6.45 31.76
N GLU A 118 -25.15 -5.82 32.78
CA GLU A 118 -24.62 -4.44 32.70
C GLU A 118 -23.14 -4.42 32.25
N PHE A 119 -22.38 -5.48 32.56
CA PHE A 119 -20.96 -5.63 32.21
C PHE A 119 -20.70 -7.00 31.58
N ASP A 120 -20.97 -7.13 30.28
CA ASP A 120 -20.71 -8.35 29.52
C ASP A 120 -19.41 -8.26 28.71
N PHE A 121 -18.35 -8.86 29.24
CA PHE A 121 -17.04 -8.94 28.58
C PHE A 121 -17.01 -9.95 27.40
N SER A 122 -18.02 -10.81 27.26
CA SER A 122 -18.10 -11.82 26.20
C SER A 122 -18.65 -11.28 24.88
N GLN A 123 -19.29 -10.11 24.90
CA GLN A 123 -19.87 -9.50 23.72
C GLN A 123 -18.86 -8.64 22.94
N PRO A 124 -18.94 -8.65 21.60
CA PRO A 124 -18.18 -7.71 20.79
C PRO A 124 -18.59 -6.28 21.14
N PRO A 125 -17.61 -5.34 21.22
CA PRO A 125 -17.87 -3.96 21.61
C PRO A 125 -18.84 -3.32 20.63
N ALA A 126 -19.73 -2.48 21.14
CA ALA A 126 -20.57 -1.66 20.29
C ALA A 126 -19.67 -0.67 19.54
N LEU A 127 -19.46 -0.91 18.24
CA LEU A 127 -18.74 -0.01 17.34
C LEU A 127 -19.62 1.21 17.10
N GLY A 128 -19.60 2.16 18.05
CA GLY A 128 -20.34 3.40 17.98
C GLY A 128 -19.96 4.18 16.72
N GLY A 129 -20.88 4.22 15.76
CA GLY A 129 -20.72 4.91 14.49
C GLY A 129 -22.08 5.08 13.83
N PRO A 130 -22.23 6.00 12.86
CA PRO A 130 -23.46 6.08 12.09
C PRO A 130 -23.77 4.71 11.49
N LEU A 131 -24.95 4.17 11.80
CA LEU A 131 -25.45 2.91 11.26
C LEU A 131 -25.54 3.03 9.74
N SER A 132 -24.47 2.67 9.03
CA SER A 132 -24.59 2.27 7.64
C SER A 132 -25.22 0.89 7.68
N VAL A 133 -26.55 0.86 7.71
CA VAL A 133 -27.33 -0.30 7.31
C VAL A 133 -27.05 -0.54 5.83
N SER A 134 -25.91 -1.16 5.56
CA SER A 134 -25.69 -1.93 4.35
C SER A 134 -25.60 -3.37 4.81
N ASP A 135 -26.70 -4.09 4.56
CA ASP A 135 -26.79 -5.53 4.61
C ASP A 135 -25.49 -6.18 4.12
N GLU A 136 -25.08 -7.19 4.87
CA GLU A 136 -23.88 -7.98 4.64
C GLU A 136 -23.84 -8.52 3.21
N SER A 137 -22.79 -8.13 2.50
CA SER A 137 -22.03 -9.11 1.74
C SER A 137 -20.63 -9.03 2.29
N TYR A 138 -20.34 -9.90 3.26
CA TYR A 138 -18.98 -10.21 3.70
C TYR A 138 -18.29 -10.91 2.51
N GLU A 139 -18.00 -10.14 1.46
CA GLU A 139 -17.03 -10.54 0.45
C GLU A 139 -15.72 -10.70 1.21
N PRO A 140 -15.09 -11.89 1.22
CA PRO A 140 -13.79 -12.06 1.81
C PRO A 140 -12.84 -11.27 0.91
N SER A 141 -12.68 -9.97 1.20
CA SER A 141 -11.69 -9.15 0.53
C SER A 141 -10.37 -9.88 0.71
N SER A 142 -9.84 -10.39 -0.40
CA SER A 142 -8.65 -11.24 -0.48
C SER A 142 -7.37 -10.58 0.02
N THR A 143 -7.49 -9.38 0.56
CA THR A 143 -6.45 -8.56 1.16
C THR A 143 -6.78 -8.46 2.64
N TYR A 144 -6.24 -9.41 3.42
CA TYR A 144 -6.18 -9.32 4.88
C TYR A 144 -5.42 -8.04 5.24
N ASN A 145 -6.15 -6.94 5.47
CA ASN A 145 -5.58 -5.65 5.82
C ASN A 145 -5.24 -5.67 7.30
N ILE A 146 -3.96 -5.87 7.60
CA ILE A 146 -3.44 -5.89 8.98
C ILE A 146 -3.83 -4.61 9.71
N GLU A 147 -3.84 -3.46 9.01
CA GLU A 147 -4.24 -2.18 9.57
C GLU A 147 -5.66 -2.20 10.16
N THR A 148 -6.65 -2.76 9.44
CA THR A 148 -8.03 -2.81 9.93
C THR A 148 -8.17 -3.77 11.11
N VAL A 149 -7.47 -4.90 11.08
CA VAL A 149 -7.44 -5.86 12.20
C VAL A 149 -6.83 -5.22 13.45
N THR A 150 -5.71 -4.52 13.31
CA THR A 150 -5.06 -3.82 14.44
C THR A 150 -5.89 -2.67 14.98
N ALA A 151 -6.58 -1.91 14.12
CA ALA A 151 -7.47 -0.83 14.54
C ALA A 151 -8.67 -1.38 15.33
N ASN A 152 -9.30 -2.45 14.84
CA ASN A 152 -10.41 -3.10 15.56
C ASN A 152 -9.95 -3.64 16.92
N PHE A 153 -8.76 -4.25 16.98
CA PHE A 153 -8.19 -4.73 18.23
C PHE A 153 -7.89 -3.59 19.22
N ALA A 154 -7.36 -2.46 18.75
CA ALA A 154 -7.09 -1.30 19.60
C ALA A 154 -8.38 -0.74 20.21
N THR A 155 -9.45 -0.64 19.41
CA THR A 155 -10.78 -0.21 19.90
C THR A 155 -11.33 -1.17 20.95
N LEU A 156 -11.22 -2.47 20.69
CA LEU A 156 -11.64 -3.53 21.63
C LEU A 156 -10.90 -3.44 22.96
N LEU A 157 -9.58 -3.26 22.92
CA LEU A 157 -8.75 -3.13 24.11
C LEU A 157 -9.09 -1.87 24.92
N ALA A 158 -9.31 -0.73 24.26
CA ALA A 158 -9.70 0.51 24.91
C ALA A 158 -11.05 0.38 25.63
N ASP A 159 -12.03 -0.28 25.00
CA ASP A 159 -13.32 -0.54 25.64
C ASP A 159 -13.18 -1.45 26.88
N ARG A 160 -12.30 -2.46 26.83
CA ARG A 160 -12.02 -3.29 28.02
C ARG A 160 -11.35 -2.51 29.15
N GLU A 161 -10.44 -1.58 28.82
CA GLU A 161 -9.80 -0.70 29.81
C GLU A 161 -10.84 0.21 30.49
N ASP A 162 -11.74 0.81 29.72
CA ASP A 162 -12.81 1.67 30.23
C ASP A 162 -13.77 0.88 31.16
N GLN A 163 -14.20 -0.32 30.74
CA GLN A 163 -15.07 -1.17 31.55
C GLN A 163 -14.40 -1.56 32.88
N LEU A 164 -13.12 -1.95 32.85
CA LEU A 164 -12.38 -2.29 34.06
C LEU A 164 -12.17 -1.10 35.00
N SER A 165 -11.95 0.10 34.45
CA SER A 165 -11.82 1.35 35.21
C SER A 165 -13.11 1.71 35.94
N VAL A 166 -14.26 1.59 35.25
CA VAL A 166 -15.59 1.80 35.88
C VAL A 166 -15.83 0.77 36.98
N LEU A 167 -15.53 -0.50 36.69
CA LEU A 167 -15.70 -1.59 37.65
C LEU A 167 -14.81 -1.40 38.89
N GLU A 168 -13.57 -0.94 38.73
CA GLU A 168 -12.67 -0.58 39.83
C GLU A 168 -13.28 0.51 40.71
N SER A 169 -13.80 1.58 40.12
CA SER A 169 -14.45 2.68 40.85
C SER A 169 -15.65 2.21 41.68
N LEU A 170 -16.49 1.33 41.11
CA LEU A 170 -17.63 0.74 41.80
C LEU A 170 -17.21 -0.13 42.98
N LEU A 171 -16.20 -1.00 42.78
CA LEU A 171 -15.66 -1.86 43.84
C LEU A 171 -15.02 -1.07 44.98
N LEU A 172 -14.27 -0.02 44.66
CA LEU A 172 -13.70 0.89 45.65
C LEU A 172 -14.79 1.57 46.48
N SER A 173 -15.86 2.06 45.82
CA SER A 173 -17.01 2.64 46.50
C SER A 173 -17.69 1.65 47.46
N GLU A 174 -17.91 0.42 47.02
CA GLU A 174 -18.54 -0.63 47.83
C GLU A 174 -17.69 -1.02 49.05
N SER A 175 -16.38 -1.15 48.86
CA SER A 175 -15.45 -1.46 49.95
C SER A 175 -15.41 -0.36 51.02
N GLN A 176 -15.41 0.92 50.61
CA GLN A 176 -15.45 2.06 51.52
C GLN A 176 -16.78 2.14 52.28
N GLN A 177 -17.90 1.82 51.64
CA GLN A 177 -19.21 1.74 52.30
C GLN A 177 -19.27 0.59 53.32
N ARG A 178 -18.66 -0.56 53.03
CA ARG A 178 -18.55 -1.68 53.98
C ARG A 178 -17.65 -1.35 55.18
N GLU A 179 -16.53 -0.67 54.97
CA GLU A 179 -15.64 -0.25 56.05
C GLU A 179 -16.28 0.79 56.98
N THR A 180 -17.08 1.71 56.43
CA THR A 180 -17.82 2.69 57.24
C THR A 180 -19.02 2.08 57.99
N THR A 181 -19.47 0.88 57.62
CA THR A 181 -20.60 0.17 58.23
C THR A 181 -20.18 -0.96 59.18
N LEU A 182 -18.99 -0.89 59.79
CA LEU A 182 -18.60 -1.71 60.95
C LEU A 182 -19.57 -1.49 62.12
N ALA A 183 -20.68 -2.23 62.09
CA ALA A 183 -21.69 -2.28 63.11
C ALA A 183 -21.08 -2.89 64.37
N GLY A 184 -20.77 -2.04 65.35
CA GLY A 184 -20.56 -2.48 66.72
C GLY A 184 -21.77 -3.30 67.17
N ARG A 185 -21.54 -4.57 67.50
CA ARG A 185 -22.56 -5.44 68.09
C ARG A 185 -23.02 -4.77 69.39
N PRO A 186 -24.31 -4.44 69.59
CA PRO A 186 -24.74 -3.85 70.84
C PRO A 186 -24.43 -4.83 71.98
N ILE A 187 -23.56 -4.42 72.90
CA ILE A 187 -23.35 -5.14 74.14
C ILE A 187 -24.64 -5.04 74.95
N LYS A 188 -25.29 -6.19 75.20
CA LYS A 188 -26.36 -6.25 76.19
C LYS A 188 -25.71 -5.97 77.56
N TRP A 189 -25.96 -4.79 78.10
CA TRP A 189 -25.75 -4.56 79.53
C TRP A 189 -26.74 -5.43 80.30
N GLY A 190 -26.19 -6.33 81.10
CA GLY A 190 -26.84 -6.99 82.21
C GLY A 190 -26.15 -6.57 83.50
#